data_AF-A0A971FV21-F1
#
_entry.id   AF-A0A971FV21-F1
#
_cell.length_a   1.000
_cell.length_b   1.000
_cell.length_c   1.000
_cell.angle_alpha   90.00
_cell.angle_beta   90.00
_cell.angle_gamma   90.00
#
_symmetry.space_group_name_H-M   'P 1'
#
loop_
_entity.id
_entity.type
_entity.pdbx_description
1 polymer ?
#
loop_
_entity_poly.entity_id
_entity_poly.type
_entity_poly.pdbx_seq_one_letter_code
_entity_poly.pdbx_strand_id
1 'polypeptide(L)' 'FRRIATLELDAPVPANVDDLRWVGPADDLVELADEVDAPGLLERAVALAATRR' A
#
# COMPACT_ATOMS: atom_id res chain seq x y z
N PHE A 1 -12.11 -27.08 18.94
CA PHE A 1 -12.61 -26.64 17.62
C PHE A 1 -11.60 -25.70 17.00
N ARG A 2 -11.04 -26.05 15.83
CA ARG A 2 -10.11 -25.20 15.08
C ARG A 2 -10.93 -24.08 14.42
N ARG A 3 -10.48 -22.83 14.52
CA ARG A 3 -11.06 -21.73 13.74
C ARG A 3 -10.57 -21.92 12.30
N ILE A 4 -11.45 -22.29 11.38
CA ILE A 4 -11.10 -22.59 9.98
C ILE A 4 -11.65 -21.45 9.13
N ALA A 5 -10.75 -20.66 8.51
CA ALA A 5 -11.05 -19.69 7.44
C ALA A 5 -12.38 -18.92 7.57
N THR A 6 -12.78 -18.59 8.80
CA THR A 6 -14.00 -17.83 9.07
C THR A 6 -13.61 -16.37 8.98
N LEU A 7 -14.39 -15.58 8.23
CA LEU A 7 -14.19 -14.14 8.17
C LEU A 7 -14.41 -13.54 9.55
N GLU A 8 -13.42 -12.80 10.03
CA GLU A 8 -13.49 -12.06 11.28
C GLU A 8 -14.06 -10.67 10.98
N LEU A 9 -15.28 -10.41 11.45
CA LEU A 9 -15.99 -9.17 11.15
C LEU A 9 -15.64 -8.04 12.13
N ASP A 10 -15.12 -8.40 13.31
CA ASP A 10 -14.81 -7.46 14.39
C ASP A 10 -13.31 -7.07 14.42
N ALA A 11 -12.61 -7.25 13.28
CA ALA A 11 -11.21 -6.86 13.17
C ALA A 11 -11.05 -5.34 13.28
N PRO A 12 -10.01 -4.84 13.97
CA PRO A 12 -9.74 -3.40 14.04
C PRO A 12 -9.24 -2.90 12.67
N VAL A 13 -10.17 -2.37 11.87
CA VAL A 13 -9.93 -1.79 10.55
C VAL A 13 -10.24 -0.30 10.55
N PRO A 14 -9.70 0.48 9.60
CA PRO A 14 -10.07 1.90 9.45
C PRO A 14 -11.58 2.07 9.26
N ALA A 15 -12.14 3.14 9.84
CA ALA A 15 -13.58 3.39 9.83
C ALA A 15 -14.06 3.98 8.49
N ASN A 16 -13.19 4.70 7.76
CA ASN A 16 -13.48 5.25 6.45
C ASN A 16 -12.49 4.70 5.41
N VAL A 17 -13.01 4.44 4.21
CA VAL A 17 -12.21 4.09 3.03
C VAL A 17 -11.24 5.22 2.66
N ASP A 18 -11.60 6.47 2.91
CA ASP A 18 -10.72 7.62 2.65
C ASP A 18 -9.44 7.58 3.49
N ASP A 19 -9.44 6.92 4.65
CA ASP A 19 -8.24 6.73 5.48
C ASP A 19 -7.21 5.81 4.81
N LEU A 20 -7.65 4.97 3.87
CA LEU A 20 -6.81 4.10 3.04
C LEU A 20 -6.39 4.76 1.72
N ARG A 21 -6.75 6.04 1.51
CA ARG A 21 -6.41 6.75 0.27
C ARG A 21 -4.90 6.83 0.13
N TRP A 22 -4.40 6.26 -0.95
CA TRP A 22 -3.01 6.40 -1.34
C TRP A 22 -2.71 7.86 -1.75
N VAL A 23 -1.73 8.49 -1.10
CA VAL A 23 -1.34 9.89 -1.32
C VAL A 23 -0.03 10.05 -2.10
N GLY A 24 0.60 8.95 -2.48
CA GLY A 24 1.90 8.94 -3.15
C GLY A 24 2.84 7.89 -2.55
N PRO A 25 4.01 7.67 -3.17
CA PRO A 25 5.03 6.81 -2.61
C PRO A 25 5.53 7.37 -1.26
N ALA A 26 5.89 6.47 -0.35
CA ALA A 26 6.65 6.83 0.84
C ALA A 26 8.12 7.08 0.48
N ASP A 27 8.82 7.84 1.33
CA ASP A 27 10.21 8.25 1.08
C ASP A 27 11.17 7.05 1.03
N ASP A 28 10.86 5.98 1.77
CA ASP A 28 11.61 4.73 1.86
C ASP A 28 11.39 3.79 0.66
N LEU A 29 10.48 4.13 -0.27
CA LEU A 29 10.22 3.30 -1.45
C LEU A 29 11.48 3.13 -2.33
N VAL A 30 12.39 4.12 -2.35
CA VAL A 30 13.64 4.03 -3.12
C VAL A 30 14.52 2.89 -2.62
N GLU A 31 14.68 2.77 -1.30
CA GLU A 31 15.49 1.73 -0.67
C GLU A 31 14.87 0.36 -0.91
N LEU A 32 13.54 0.25 -0.75
CA LEU A 32 12.81 -0.98 -1.03
C LEU A 32 12.91 -1.41 -2.51
N ALA A 33 12.84 -0.46 -3.44
CA ALA A 33 12.92 -0.75 -4.86
C ALA A 33 14.29 -1.34 -5.25
N ASP A 34 15.36 -0.85 -4.62
CA ASP A 34 16.71 -1.39 -4.78
C ASP A 34 16.83 -2.79 -4.16
N GLU A 35 16.25 -3.03 -2.98
CA GLU A 35 16.30 -4.33 -2.29
C GLU A 35 15.62 -5.47 -3.06
N VAL A 36 14.57 -5.15 -3.82
CA VAL A 36 13.76 -6.15 -4.55
C VAL A 36 14.08 -6.21 -6.06
N ASP A 37 15.19 -5.60 -6.48
CA ASP A 37 15.62 -5.51 -7.89
C ASP A 37 14.52 -4.93 -8.81
N ALA A 38 13.81 -3.90 -8.34
CA ALA A 38 12.74 -3.22 -9.06
C ALA A 38 13.05 -1.73 -9.32
N PRO A 39 14.15 -1.40 -10.02
CA PRO A 39 14.64 -0.02 -10.15
C PRO A 39 13.64 0.95 -10.79
N GLY A 40 12.73 0.45 -11.63
CA GLY A 40 11.68 1.26 -12.28
C GLY A 40 10.42 1.53 -11.42
N LEU A 41 10.37 1.00 -10.19
CA LEU A 41 9.18 1.07 -9.34
C LEU A 41 8.92 2.49 -8.84
N LEU A 42 9.98 3.19 -8.43
CA LEU A 42 9.88 4.53 -7.89
C LEU A 42 9.36 5.51 -8.95
N GLU A 43 9.93 5.50 -10.17
CA GLU A 43 9.48 6.41 -11.23
C GLU A 43 8.01 6.19 -11.59
N ARG A 44 7.58 4.92 -11.63
CA ARG A 44 6.18 4.56 -11.89
C ARG A 44 5.26 5.07 -10.79
N ALA A 45 5.64 4.90 -9.52
CA ALA A 45 4.85 5.39 -8.40
C ALA A 45 4.74 6.93 -8.40
N VAL A 46 5.84 7.63 -8.67
CA VAL A 46 5.86 9.09 -8.78
C VAL A 46 4.98 9.58 -9.94
N ALA A 47 5.10 8.96 -11.13
CA ALA A 47 4.28 9.31 -12.29
C ALA A 47 2.77 9.09 -12.02
N LEU A 48 2.44 8.03 -11.29
CA LEU A 48 1.07 7.71 -10.91
C LEU A 48 0.49 8.72 -9.92
N ALA A 49 1.28 9.12 -8.92
CA ALA A 49 0.88 10.14 -7.95
C ALA A 49 0.63 11.49 -8.64
N ALA A 50 1.45 11.86 -9.63
CA ALA A 50 1.26 13.09 -10.42
C ALA A 50 -0.05 13.08 -11.23
N THR A 51 -0.49 11.91 -11.71
CA THR A 51 -1.72 11.77 -12.52
C THR A 51 -2.99 11.77 -11.65
N ARG A 52 -2.89 11.35 -10.40
CA ARG A 52 -4.04 11.14 -9.49
C ARG A 52 -4.32 12.31 -8.53
N ARG A 53 -3.74 13.48 -8.80
CA ARG A 53 -3.95 14.69 -7.98
C ARG A 53 -5.41 15.11 -7.90
#